data_AF-A0A852VGT8-F1
#
_entry.id   AF-A0A852VGT8-F1
#
_cell.length_a   1.000
_cell.length_b   1.000
_cell.length_c   1.000
_cell.angle_alpha   90.00
_cell.angle_beta   90.00
_cell.angle_gamma   90.00
#
_symmetry.space_group_name_H-M   'P 1'
#
loop_
_entity.id
_entity.type
_entity.pdbx_description
1 polymer ?
#
loop_
_entity_poly.entity_id
_entity_poly.type
_entity_poly.pdbx_seq_one_letter_code
_entity_poly.pdbx_strand_id
1 'polypeptide(L)'
;MTPSSNVWICAAGVIVLVIGFVAARRELQRAVGLDKLVAVGRVLFAAPLAAFGVEHLALGKVILGVVPVWMPARLFWVYLVGIALIAAAFSLALGIRVRLTATLLAIMFLLFVMMIHVPNAVAQVHDRIIWNVALRDLSFGAGALALAGSLWGGSRDGGESLAVWIGRVIFAVVLMVYGVELILYPQFAPGVPLGKLTPPWVPGPHVWALLTGLVYLGGGVAMLTRRYCRDGATAVGLVMTLLTLFLYLPILLMASGAPAVLEGANYVWDTLLFAGAVLLVAGARRDFGFYRVGKSMMSRSSGN
;
A
#
# COMPACT_ATOMS: atom_id res chain seq x y z
N MET A 1 -14.22 -16.96 16.86
CA MET A 1 -13.03 -16.88 15.97
C MET A 1 -12.02 -17.89 16.47
N THR A 2 -11.54 -18.79 15.62
CA THR A 2 -10.50 -19.74 16.02
C THR A 2 -9.13 -19.09 15.85
N PRO A 3 -8.17 -19.29 16.77
CA PRO A 3 -6.81 -18.78 16.63
C PRO A 3 -6.14 -19.17 15.29
N SER A 4 -6.58 -20.28 14.69
CA SER A 4 -6.09 -20.81 13.42
C SER A 4 -6.31 -19.88 12.22
N SER A 5 -7.43 -19.14 12.14
CA SER A 5 -7.70 -18.29 10.96
C SER A 5 -6.71 -17.14 10.82
N ASN A 6 -6.27 -16.56 11.94
CA ASN A 6 -5.35 -15.42 11.95
C ASN A 6 -3.93 -15.83 11.52
N VAL A 7 -3.53 -17.06 11.84
CA VAL A 7 -2.23 -17.62 11.42
C VAL A 7 -2.15 -17.74 9.90
N TRP A 8 -3.22 -18.22 9.25
CA TRP A 8 -3.27 -18.38 7.79
C TRP A 8 -3.20 -17.04 7.04
N ILE A 9 -3.85 -16.00 7.57
CA ILE A 9 -3.79 -14.64 7.01
C ILE A 9 -2.34 -14.14 6.99
N CYS A 10 -1.65 -14.24 8.13
CA CYS A 10 -0.26 -13.80 8.23
C CYS A 10 0.68 -14.65 7.35
N ALA A 11 0.47 -15.97 7.32
CA ALA A 11 1.28 -16.88 6.52
C ALA A 11 1.21 -16.56 5.02
N ALA A 12 0.02 -16.26 4.48
CA ALA A 12 -0.13 -15.95 3.07
C ALA A 12 0.66 -14.70 2.64
N GLY A 13 0.60 -13.63 3.43
CA GLY A 13 1.38 -12.42 3.19
C GLY A 13 2.88 -12.68 3.25
N VAL A 14 3.35 -13.43 4.26
CA VAL A 14 4.78 -13.78 4.41
C VAL A 14 5.27 -14.66 3.26
N ILE A 15 4.47 -15.63 2.81
CA ILE A 15 4.82 -16.49 1.65
C ILE A 15 5.01 -15.64 0.40
N VAL A 16 4.06 -14.74 0.09
CA VAL A 16 4.17 -13.86 -1.08
C VAL A 16 5.33 -12.88 -0.94
N LEU A 17 5.61 -12.40 0.28
CA LEU A 17 6.76 -11.56 0.56
C LEU A 17 8.07 -12.28 0.21
N VAL A 18 8.26 -13.52 0.68
CA VAL A 18 9.43 -14.34 0.37
C VAL A 18 9.55 -14.62 -1.13
N ILE A 19 8.46 -15.05 -1.78
CA ILE A 19 8.43 -15.30 -3.22
C ILE A 19 8.81 -14.03 -3.99
N GLY A 20 8.24 -12.89 -3.61
CA GLY A 20 8.51 -11.60 -4.24
C GLY A 20 9.96 -11.15 -4.08
N PHE A 21 10.57 -11.32 -2.90
CA PHE A 21 12.00 -11.04 -2.70
C PHE A 21 12.89 -11.94 -3.53
N VAL A 22 12.57 -13.24 -3.63
CA VAL A 22 13.29 -14.19 -4.49
C VAL A 22 13.17 -13.78 -5.97
N ALA A 23 11.98 -13.39 -6.42
CA ALA A 23 11.75 -12.92 -7.78
C ALA A 23 12.48 -11.60 -8.07
N ALA A 24 12.51 -10.67 -7.11
CA ALA A 24 13.13 -9.36 -7.23
C ALA A 24 14.66 -9.37 -6.96
N ARG A 25 15.26 -10.52 -6.63
CA ARG A 25 16.69 -10.62 -6.23
C ARG A 25 17.66 -9.93 -7.19
N ARG A 26 17.41 -10.06 -8.50
CA ARG A 26 18.27 -9.48 -9.54
C ARG A 26 18.12 -7.96 -9.64
N GLU A 27 16.93 -7.43 -9.36
CA GLU A 27 16.69 -5.99 -9.31
C GLU A 27 17.35 -5.40 -8.06
N LEU A 28 17.20 -6.08 -6.92
CA LEU A 28 17.81 -5.70 -5.66
C LEU A 28 19.34 -5.70 -5.69
N GLN A 29 19.95 -6.69 -6.36
CA GLN A 29 21.40 -6.76 -6.57
C GLN A 29 21.95 -5.61 -7.43
N ARG A 30 21.14 -5.06 -8.34
CA ARG A 30 21.54 -3.94 -9.21
C ARG A 30 21.29 -2.58 -8.57
N ALA A 31 20.35 -2.50 -7.62
CA ALA A 31 19.99 -1.26 -6.95
C ALA A 31 21.03 -0.85 -5.90
N VAL A 32 21.27 0.46 -5.79
CA VAL A 32 22.28 1.04 -4.89
C VAL A 32 21.59 1.91 -3.85
N GLY A 33 22.04 1.85 -2.59
CA GLY A 33 21.50 2.68 -1.51
C GLY A 33 19.98 2.54 -1.35
N LEU A 34 19.27 3.67 -1.29
CA LEU A 34 17.82 3.74 -1.11
C LEU A 34 17.02 3.28 -2.34
N ASP A 35 17.63 3.16 -3.52
CA ASP A 35 16.95 2.62 -4.70
C ASP A 35 16.52 1.16 -4.51
N LYS A 36 17.18 0.44 -3.60
CA LYS A 36 16.77 -0.92 -3.20
C LYS A 36 15.34 -0.95 -2.68
N LEU A 37 14.93 0.10 -1.97
CA LEU A 37 13.58 0.20 -1.43
C LEU A 37 12.54 0.37 -2.54
N VAL A 38 12.84 1.24 -3.52
CA VAL A 38 11.98 1.42 -4.70
C VAL A 38 11.88 0.13 -5.51
N ALA A 39 12.99 -0.60 -5.67
CA ALA A 39 13.02 -1.87 -6.39
C ALA A 39 12.10 -2.94 -5.77
N VAL A 40 11.91 -2.92 -4.45
CA VAL A 40 11.02 -3.88 -3.75
C VAL A 40 9.61 -3.35 -3.52
N GLY A 41 9.28 -2.12 -3.93
CA GLY A 41 7.96 -1.52 -3.71
C GLY A 41 6.80 -2.38 -4.22
N ARG A 42 6.97 -3.05 -5.37
CA ARG A 42 5.99 -4.02 -5.90
C ARG A 42 5.79 -5.24 -4.99
N VAL A 43 6.86 -5.71 -4.35
CA VAL A 43 6.82 -6.84 -3.43
C VAL A 43 6.11 -6.44 -2.14
N LEU A 44 6.42 -5.25 -1.61
CA LEU A 44 5.76 -4.72 -0.41
C LEU A 44 4.28 -4.41 -0.65
N PHE A 45 3.90 -4.03 -1.88
CA PHE A 45 2.51 -3.87 -2.26
C PHE A 45 1.79 -5.21 -2.45
N ALA A 46 2.48 -6.24 -2.94
CA ALA A 46 1.90 -7.56 -3.23
C ALA A 46 1.59 -8.38 -1.96
N ALA A 47 2.48 -8.39 -0.98
CA ALA A 47 2.33 -9.25 0.21
C ALA A 47 1.05 -8.96 1.03
N PRO A 48 0.70 -7.70 1.34
CA PRO A 48 -0.55 -7.39 2.03
C PRO A 48 -1.81 -7.79 1.25
N LEU A 49 -1.79 -7.71 -0.09
CA LEU A 49 -2.93 -8.15 -0.91
C LEU A 49 -3.20 -9.65 -0.73
N ALA A 50 -2.16 -10.47 -0.55
CA ALA A 50 -2.34 -11.88 -0.25
C ALA A 50 -2.95 -12.10 1.14
N ALA A 51 -2.48 -11.37 2.15
CA ALA A 51 -3.02 -11.44 3.51
C ALA A 51 -4.50 -11.01 3.53
N PHE A 52 -4.83 -9.83 3.01
CA PHE A 52 -6.21 -9.35 2.92
C PHE A 52 -7.08 -10.24 2.04
N GLY A 53 -6.53 -10.81 0.97
CA GLY A 53 -7.26 -11.76 0.14
C GLY A 53 -7.66 -13.02 0.89
N VAL A 54 -6.77 -13.60 1.71
CA VAL A 54 -7.10 -14.73 2.60
C VAL A 54 -8.06 -14.30 3.71
N GLU A 55 -7.93 -13.08 4.24
CA GLU A 55 -8.87 -12.52 5.22
C GLU A 55 -10.29 -12.45 4.65
N HIS A 56 -10.47 -12.06 3.39
CA HIS A 56 -11.76 -12.07 2.70
C HIS A 56 -12.38 -13.47 2.62
N LEU A 57 -11.56 -14.49 2.36
CA LEU A 57 -12.02 -15.87 2.27
C LEU A 57 -12.35 -16.46 3.66
N ALA A 58 -11.51 -16.19 4.66
CA ALA A 58 -11.64 -16.74 6.01
C ALA A 58 -12.71 -16.01 6.85
N LEU A 59 -12.84 -14.69 6.67
CA LEU A 59 -13.70 -13.81 7.47
C LEU A 59 -14.86 -13.22 6.67
N GLY A 60 -15.31 -13.90 5.61
CA GLY A 60 -16.30 -13.37 4.69
C GLY A 60 -17.59 -12.86 5.35
N LYS A 61 -18.05 -13.53 6.44
CA LYS A 61 -19.22 -13.09 7.23
C LYS A 61 -18.99 -11.80 8.03
N VAL A 62 -17.76 -11.56 8.48
CA VAL A 62 -17.38 -10.33 9.20
C VAL A 62 -17.32 -9.18 8.20
N ILE A 63 -16.64 -9.40 7.07
CA ILE A 63 -16.48 -8.39 6.02
C ILE A 63 -17.80 -8.05 5.33
N LEU A 64 -18.75 -8.99 5.30
CA LEU A 64 -20.12 -8.76 4.83
C LEU A 64 -20.77 -7.52 5.48
N GLY A 65 -20.45 -7.22 6.74
CA GLY A 65 -20.97 -6.06 7.46
C GLY A 65 -20.52 -4.71 6.90
N VAL A 66 -19.43 -4.69 6.14
CA VAL A 66 -18.87 -3.48 5.49
C VAL A 66 -19.46 -3.32 4.08
N VAL A 67 -19.99 -4.39 3.49
CA VAL A 67 -20.55 -4.37 2.14
C VAL A 67 -21.90 -3.63 2.14
N PRO A 68 -22.11 -2.64 1.24
CA PRO A 68 -23.34 -1.87 1.20
C PRO A 68 -24.60 -2.74 1.11
N VAL A 69 -25.61 -2.43 1.93
CA VAL A 69 -26.83 -3.25 2.08
C VAL A 69 -27.63 -3.37 0.79
N TRP A 70 -27.57 -2.36 -0.08
CA TRP A 70 -28.24 -2.34 -1.37
C TRP A 70 -27.61 -3.26 -2.42
N MET A 71 -26.38 -3.75 -2.21
CA MET A 71 -25.66 -4.53 -3.21
C MET A 71 -26.18 -5.98 -3.24
N PRO A 72 -26.59 -6.52 -4.40
CA PRO A 72 -27.03 -7.92 -4.47
C PRO A 72 -25.86 -8.87 -4.27
N ALA A 73 -26.14 -10.10 -3.83
CA ALA A 73 -25.16 -11.18 -3.67
C ALA A 73 -23.89 -10.74 -2.89
N ARG A 74 -24.05 -9.96 -1.81
CA ARG A 74 -22.94 -9.37 -1.04
C ARG A 74 -21.81 -10.35 -0.71
N LEU A 75 -22.12 -11.57 -0.30
CA LEU A 75 -21.12 -12.58 0.05
C LEU A 75 -20.32 -13.08 -1.18
N PHE A 76 -20.94 -13.14 -2.36
CA PHE A 76 -20.24 -13.44 -3.61
C PHE A 76 -19.15 -12.39 -3.87
N TRP A 77 -19.47 -11.10 -3.72
CA TRP A 77 -18.48 -10.03 -3.91
C TRP A 77 -17.34 -10.08 -2.91
N VAL A 78 -17.60 -10.41 -1.64
CA VAL A 78 -16.54 -10.58 -0.63
C VAL A 78 -15.55 -11.66 -1.06
N TYR A 79 -16.02 -12.81 -1.50
CA TYR A 79 -15.13 -13.89 -1.96
C TYR A 79 -14.46 -13.61 -3.30
N LEU A 80 -15.17 -12.97 -4.24
CA LEU A 80 -14.60 -12.55 -5.52
C LEU A 80 -13.43 -11.58 -5.31
N VAL A 81 -13.59 -10.59 -4.43
CA VAL A 81 -12.52 -9.66 -4.05
C VAL A 81 -11.36 -10.40 -3.41
N GLY A 82 -11.62 -11.35 -2.50
CA GLY A 82 -10.57 -12.17 -1.89
C GLY A 82 -9.72 -12.93 -2.91
N ILE A 83 -10.37 -13.59 -3.87
CA ILE A 83 -9.69 -14.31 -4.96
C ILE A 83 -8.92 -13.34 -5.85
N ALA A 84 -9.51 -12.20 -6.21
CA ALA A 84 -8.87 -11.19 -7.05
C ALA A 84 -7.61 -10.61 -6.38
N LEU A 85 -7.66 -10.35 -5.07
CA LEU A 85 -6.53 -9.87 -4.28
C LEU A 85 -5.39 -10.88 -4.25
N ILE A 86 -5.68 -12.17 -4.03
CA ILE A 86 -4.67 -13.24 -4.07
C ILE A 86 -4.05 -13.35 -5.47
N ALA A 87 -4.87 -13.36 -6.52
CA ALA A 87 -4.39 -13.42 -7.90
C ALA A 87 -3.51 -12.22 -8.25
N ALA A 88 -3.90 -11.02 -7.79
CA ALA A 88 -3.13 -9.80 -7.97
C ALA A 88 -1.80 -9.84 -7.21
N ALA A 89 -1.78 -10.37 -5.98
CA ALA A 89 -0.58 -10.53 -5.18
C ALA A 89 0.48 -11.40 -5.90
N PHE A 90 0.10 -12.59 -6.37
CA PHE A 90 1.01 -13.45 -7.13
C PHE A 90 1.44 -12.84 -8.47
N SER A 91 0.51 -12.22 -9.19
CA SER A 91 0.81 -11.51 -10.44
C SER A 91 1.85 -10.41 -10.25
N LEU A 92 1.71 -9.59 -9.20
CA LEU A 92 2.65 -8.52 -8.89
C LEU A 92 3.99 -9.05 -8.37
N ALA A 93 3.99 -10.05 -7.49
CA ALA A 93 5.20 -10.65 -6.94
C ALA A 93 6.04 -11.33 -8.03
N LEU A 94 5.40 -12.04 -8.97
CA LEU A 94 6.06 -12.76 -10.06
C LEU A 94 6.32 -11.90 -11.30
N GLY A 95 5.75 -10.68 -11.36
CA GLY A 95 5.90 -9.81 -12.54
C GLY A 95 5.10 -10.23 -13.76
N ILE A 96 4.02 -10.98 -13.56
CA ILE A 96 3.17 -11.49 -14.63
C ILE A 96 2.04 -10.49 -14.86
N ARG A 97 1.87 -9.96 -16.08
CA ARG A 97 0.77 -9.04 -16.44
C ARG A 97 0.61 -7.81 -15.52
N VAL A 98 1.71 -7.33 -14.92
CA VAL A 98 1.74 -6.21 -13.94
C VAL A 98 0.88 -5.01 -14.33
N ARG A 99 0.93 -4.60 -15.60
CA ARG A 99 0.14 -3.47 -16.13
C ARG A 99 -1.36 -3.68 -15.95
N LEU A 100 -1.87 -4.85 -16.34
CA LEU A 100 -3.29 -5.18 -16.21
C LEU A 100 -3.69 -5.25 -14.75
N THR A 101 -2.90 -5.94 -13.94
CA THR A 101 -3.16 -6.11 -12.50
C THR A 101 -3.19 -4.78 -11.76
N ALA A 102 -2.22 -3.90 -12.02
CA ALA A 102 -2.18 -2.56 -11.45
C ALA A 102 -3.39 -1.72 -11.87
N THR A 103 -3.82 -1.79 -13.14
CA THR A 103 -5.04 -1.12 -13.62
C THR A 103 -6.29 -1.64 -12.91
N LEU A 104 -6.45 -2.96 -12.79
CA LEU A 104 -7.60 -3.57 -12.12
C LEU A 104 -7.63 -3.24 -10.63
N LEU A 105 -6.49 -3.26 -9.94
CA LEU A 105 -6.40 -2.84 -8.54
C LEU A 105 -6.75 -1.37 -8.36
N ALA A 106 -6.26 -0.48 -9.23
CA ALA A 106 -6.60 0.94 -9.17
C ALA A 106 -8.12 1.16 -9.32
N ILE A 107 -8.76 0.46 -10.25
CA ILE A 107 -10.21 0.51 -10.43
C ILE A 107 -10.92 -0.05 -9.19
N MET A 108 -10.48 -1.21 -8.68
CA MET A 108 -11.10 -1.87 -7.53
C MET A 108 -11.07 -0.98 -6.27
N PHE A 109 -9.90 -0.42 -5.91
CA PHE A 109 -9.80 0.48 -4.76
C PHE A 109 -10.61 1.77 -4.97
N LEU A 110 -10.64 2.33 -6.19
CA LEU A 110 -11.49 3.48 -6.47
C LEU A 110 -12.98 3.14 -6.29
N LEU A 111 -13.42 1.95 -6.72
CA LEU A 111 -14.79 1.49 -6.49
C LEU A 111 -15.09 1.33 -4.99
N PHE A 112 -14.17 0.78 -4.19
CA PHE A 112 -14.36 0.71 -2.73
C PHE A 112 -14.49 2.09 -2.11
N VAL A 113 -13.64 3.04 -2.51
CA VAL A 113 -13.73 4.42 -2.05
C VAL A 113 -15.10 5.02 -2.40
N MET A 114 -15.53 4.92 -3.65
CA MET A 114 -16.76 5.56 -4.12
C MET A 114 -18.04 4.90 -3.60
N MET A 115 -18.05 3.57 -3.47
CA MET A 115 -19.25 2.80 -3.12
C MET A 115 -19.39 2.51 -1.63
N ILE A 116 -18.28 2.52 -0.89
CA ILE A 116 -18.24 2.13 0.52
C ILE A 116 -17.75 3.30 1.39
N HIS A 117 -16.52 3.76 1.16
CA HIS A 117 -15.88 4.66 2.13
C HIS A 117 -16.41 6.09 2.08
N VAL A 118 -16.64 6.66 0.90
CA VAL A 118 -17.20 8.00 0.74
C VAL A 118 -18.62 8.08 1.31
N PRO A 119 -19.56 7.17 0.98
CA PRO A 119 -20.88 7.18 1.62
C PRO A 119 -20.82 7.08 3.15
N ASN A 120 -19.96 6.21 3.69
CA ASN A 120 -19.78 6.07 5.14
C ASN A 120 -19.20 7.34 5.78
N ALA A 121 -18.23 7.99 5.13
CA ALA A 121 -17.61 9.22 5.61
C ALA A 121 -18.59 10.41 5.56
N VAL A 122 -19.40 10.52 4.50
CA VAL A 122 -20.44 11.55 4.38
C VAL A 122 -21.56 11.33 5.41
N ALA A 123 -21.91 10.09 5.74
CA ALA A 123 -22.87 9.81 6.80
C ALA A 123 -22.35 10.16 8.21
N GLN A 124 -21.03 10.20 8.40
CA GLN A 124 -20.36 10.45 9.67
C GLN A 124 -19.30 11.54 9.52
N VAL A 125 -19.72 12.73 9.06
CA VAL A 125 -18.82 13.81 8.63
C VAL A 125 -17.79 14.25 9.67
N HIS A 126 -18.07 14.07 10.96
CA HIS A 126 -17.19 14.45 12.06
C HIS A 126 -16.24 13.34 12.52
N ASP A 127 -16.36 12.13 11.97
CA ASP A 127 -15.48 11.01 12.29
C ASP A 127 -14.25 11.00 11.38
N ARG A 128 -13.15 11.54 11.90
CA ARG A 128 -11.85 11.57 11.20
C ARG A 128 -11.35 10.17 10.82
N ILE A 129 -11.64 9.14 11.60
CA ILE A 129 -11.12 7.79 11.36
C ILE A 129 -11.75 7.22 10.08
N ILE A 130 -13.04 7.47 9.88
CA ILE A 130 -13.75 7.00 8.68
C ILE A 130 -13.23 7.72 7.43
N TRP A 131 -12.95 9.02 7.54
CA TRP A 131 -12.25 9.75 6.47
C TRP A 131 -10.86 9.19 6.20
N ASN A 132 -10.07 8.87 7.23
CA ASN A 132 -8.76 8.27 7.05
C ASN A 132 -8.82 6.89 6.40
N VAL A 133 -9.81 6.07 6.71
CA VAL A 133 -10.01 4.80 6.00
C VAL A 133 -10.27 5.05 4.51
N ALA A 134 -11.08 6.06 4.16
CA ALA A 134 -11.32 6.41 2.76
C ALA A 134 -10.05 6.89 2.04
N LEU A 135 -9.28 7.77 2.67
CA LEU A 135 -8.05 8.33 2.10
C LEU A 135 -6.94 7.26 1.99
N ARG A 136 -6.91 6.29 2.90
CA ARG A 136 -5.99 5.15 2.87
C ARG A 136 -6.24 4.31 1.63
N ASP A 137 -7.48 3.89 1.41
CA ASP A 137 -7.84 3.06 0.27
C ASP A 137 -7.67 3.81 -1.06
N LEU A 138 -7.95 5.11 -1.06
CA LEU A 138 -7.66 6.00 -2.19
C LEU A 138 -6.15 6.03 -2.50
N SER A 139 -5.29 6.01 -1.48
CA SER A 139 -3.83 5.97 -1.65
C SER A 139 -3.35 4.64 -2.22
N PHE A 140 -3.96 3.51 -1.83
CA PHE A 140 -3.67 2.21 -2.44
C PHE A 140 -4.01 2.21 -3.93
N GLY A 141 -5.18 2.74 -4.29
CA GLY A 141 -5.59 2.94 -5.68
C GLY A 141 -4.66 3.87 -6.44
N ALA A 142 -4.22 4.97 -5.83
CA ALA A 142 -3.30 5.96 -6.42
C ALA A 142 -1.91 5.36 -6.71
N GLY A 143 -1.35 4.56 -5.80
CA GLY A 143 -0.09 3.84 -6.03
C GLY A 143 -0.20 2.82 -7.17
N ALA A 144 -1.30 2.05 -7.21
CA ALA A 144 -1.59 1.13 -8.30
C ALA A 144 -1.77 1.86 -9.65
N LEU A 145 -2.46 3.00 -9.65
CA LEU A 145 -2.65 3.83 -10.85
C LEU A 145 -1.32 4.38 -11.37
N ALA A 146 -0.43 4.83 -10.49
CA ALA A 146 0.91 5.28 -10.86
C ALA A 146 1.74 4.14 -11.48
N LEU A 147 1.70 2.94 -10.88
CA LEU A 147 2.35 1.76 -11.46
C LEU A 147 1.77 1.45 -12.85
N ALA A 148 0.44 1.41 -13.01
CA ALA A 148 -0.21 1.15 -14.29
C ALA A 148 0.20 2.19 -15.35
N GLY A 149 0.14 3.47 -15.01
CA GLY A 149 0.45 4.59 -15.88
C GLY A 149 1.92 4.64 -16.31
N SER A 150 2.85 4.15 -15.49
CA SER A 150 4.27 4.06 -15.87
C SER A 150 4.53 2.96 -16.91
N LEU A 151 3.71 1.91 -16.88
CA LEU A 151 3.75 0.76 -17.79
C LEU A 151 2.88 0.95 -19.05
N TRP A 152 2.02 1.95 -19.08
CA TRP A 152 1.36 2.38 -20.31
C TRP A 152 2.42 2.97 -21.26
N GLY A 153 2.63 2.27 -22.38
CA GLY A 153 3.59 2.68 -23.40
C GLY A 153 3.13 3.99 -24.05
N GLY A 154 4.05 4.96 -24.14
CA GLY A 154 3.84 6.18 -24.92
C GLY A 154 3.54 7.41 -24.07
N SER A 155 4.59 8.15 -23.75
CA SER A 155 4.54 9.57 -24.09
C SER A 155 5.58 9.72 -25.19
N ARG A 156 5.13 9.94 -26.43
CA ARG A 156 6.02 10.17 -27.59
C ARG A 156 6.89 11.42 -27.37
N ASP A 157 6.50 12.28 -26.42
CA ASP A 157 7.11 13.57 -26.13
C ASP A 157 7.85 13.63 -24.78
N GLY A 158 8.15 12.48 -24.15
CA GLY A 158 8.93 12.44 -22.90
C GLY A 158 8.20 12.93 -21.64
N GLY A 159 6.91 13.27 -21.72
CA GLY A 159 6.10 13.69 -20.57
C GLY A 159 5.68 12.58 -19.62
N GLU A 160 5.41 12.93 -18.35
CA GLU A 160 4.76 12.07 -17.35
C GLU A 160 3.35 11.69 -17.82
N SER A 161 2.94 10.42 -17.69
CA SER A 161 1.58 10.02 -18.07
C SER A 161 0.56 10.59 -17.10
N LEU A 162 -0.64 10.91 -17.59
CA LEU A 162 -1.71 11.49 -16.77
C LEU A 162 -2.02 10.62 -15.55
N ALA A 163 -2.04 9.30 -15.70
CA ALA A 163 -2.25 8.37 -14.59
C ALA A 163 -1.15 8.45 -13.50
N VAL A 164 0.12 8.60 -13.89
CA VAL A 164 1.21 8.80 -12.92
C VAL A 164 1.04 10.13 -12.21
N TRP A 165 0.72 11.20 -12.95
CA TRP A 165 0.48 12.52 -12.37
C TRP A 165 -0.70 12.50 -11.38
N ILE A 166 -1.84 11.92 -11.76
CA ILE A 166 -3.02 11.80 -10.90
C ILE A 166 -2.68 11.01 -9.64
N GLY A 167 -2.09 9.82 -9.79
CA GLY A 167 -1.70 8.97 -8.66
C GLY A 167 -0.75 9.70 -7.71
N ARG A 168 0.26 10.39 -8.26
CA ARG A 168 1.22 11.18 -7.48
C ARG A 168 0.55 12.32 -6.70
N VAL A 169 -0.32 13.09 -7.34
CA VAL A 169 -1.00 14.23 -6.71
C VAL A 169 -1.95 13.76 -5.61
N ILE A 170 -2.77 12.74 -5.87
CA ILE A 170 -3.66 12.17 -4.87
C ILE A 170 -2.86 11.71 -3.64
N PHE A 171 -1.80 10.92 -3.86
CA PHE A 171 -0.99 10.39 -2.78
C PHE A 171 -0.32 11.51 -1.97
N ALA A 172 0.20 12.54 -2.65
CA ALA A 172 0.81 13.70 -2.01
C ALA A 172 -0.18 14.47 -1.12
N VAL A 173 -1.41 14.69 -1.60
CA VAL A 173 -2.46 15.36 -0.83
C VAL A 173 -2.85 14.54 0.40
N VAL A 174 -3.04 13.22 0.25
CA VAL A 174 -3.36 12.34 1.39
C VAL A 174 -2.25 12.37 2.43
N LEU A 175 -0.99 12.32 2.01
CA LEU A 175 0.15 12.44 2.92
C LEU A 175 0.13 13.76 3.69
N MET A 176 -0.19 14.87 3.02
CA MET A 176 -0.29 16.16 3.71
C MET A 176 -1.40 16.15 4.76
N VAL A 177 -2.56 15.58 4.45
CA VAL A 177 -3.67 15.43 5.42
C VAL A 177 -3.21 14.58 6.62
N TYR A 178 -2.61 13.42 6.37
CA TYR A 178 -2.11 12.56 7.46
C TYR A 178 -0.98 13.20 8.26
N GLY A 179 -0.14 14.01 7.62
CA GLY A 179 0.91 14.78 8.28
C GLY A 179 0.33 15.75 9.29
N VAL A 180 -0.72 16.48 8.90
CA VAL A 180 -1.48 17.36 9.81
C VAL A 180 -2.14 16.54 10.93
N GLU A 181 -2.78 15.42 10.60
CA GLU A 181 -3.44 14.59 11.61
C GLU A 181 -2.49 14.05 12.68
N LEU A 182 -1.30 13.58 12.28
CA LEU A 182 -0.29 13.07 13.22
C LEU A 182 0.26 14.18 14.12
N ILE A 183 0.24 15.44 13.68
CA ILE A 183 0.61 16.59 14.49
C ILE A 183 -0.50 16.98 15.47
N LEU A 184 -1.75 16.95 15.02
CA LEU A 184 -2.91 17.29 15.85
C LEU A 184 -3.24 16.20 16.88
N TYR A 185 -2.98 14.94 16.54
CA TYR A 185 -3.32 13.78 17.37
C TYR A 185 -2.12 12.84 17.59
N PRO A 186 -1.04 13.31 18.25
CA PRO A 186 0.21 12.57 18.37
C PRO A 186 0.13 11.34 19.31
N GLN A 187 -1.01 11.12 19.98
CA GLN A 187 -1.25 9.94 20.81
C GLN A 187 -1.51 8.66 20.00
N PHE A 188 -1.95 8.79 18.74
CA PHE A 188 -2.19 7.64 17.87
C PHE A 188 -0.88 7.11 17.28
N ALA A 189 -0.86 5.81 16.99
CA ALA A 189 0.28 5.14 16.41
C ALA A 189 0.66 5.79 15.06
N PRO A 190 1.92 6.18 14.86
CA PRO A 190 2.37 6.74 13.58
C PRO A 190 2.21 5.73 12.45
N GLY A 191 1.86 6.21 11.26
CA GLY A 191 1.56 5.38 10.10
C GLY A 191 0.37 5.96 9.34
N VAL A 192 -0.67 5.15 9.13
CA VAL A 192 -1.99 5.67 8.75
C VAL A 192 -2.69 6.11 10.06
N PRO A 193 -3.20 7.36 10.19
CA PRO A 193 -3.70 7.92 11.45
C PRO A 193 -5.07 7.36 11.88
N LEU A 194 -5.12 6.04 12.11
CA LEU A 194 -6.29 5.30 12.56
C LEU A 194 -6.42 5.32 14.09
N GLY A 195 -7.30 4.47 14.65
CA GLY A 195 -7.68 4.49 16.05
C GLY A 195 -6.68 3.84 17.02
N LYS A 196 -5.60 3.20 16.55
CA LYS A 196 -4.64 2.52 17.43
C LYS A 196 -3.79 3.55 18.17
N LEU A 197 -3.72 3.44 19.49
CA LEU A 197 -2.83 4.24 20.31
C LEU A 197 -1.39 3.72 20.21
N THR A 198 -0.42 4.62 20.33
CA THR A 198 0.98 4.22 20.45
C THR A 198 1.17 3.45 21.77
N PRO A 199 1.75 2.24 21.74
CA PRO A 199 1.92 1.45 22.96
C PRO A 199 2.81 2.13 24.02
N PRO A 200 2.56 1.94 25.32
CA PRO A 200 3.34 2.56 26.40
C PRO A 200 4.82 2.17 26.44
N TRP A 201 5.20 1.04 25.83
CA TRP A 201 6.59 0.58 25.76
C TRP A 201 7.43 1.37 24.73
N VAL A 202 6.79 2.13 23.84
CA VAL A 202 7.49 2.97 22.87
C VAL A 202 7.99 4.23 23.59
N PRO A 203 9.31 4.50 23.62
CA PRO A 203 9.84 5.70 24.26
C PRO A 203 9.43 6.94 23.45
N GLY A 204 8.90 7.95 24.13
CA GLY A 204 8.49 9.22 23.51
C GLY A 204 7.42 9.04 22.41
N PRO A 205 6.25 8.43 22.69
CA PRO A 205 5.28 8.04 21.67
C PRO A 205 4.83 9.21 20.78
N HIS A 206 4.64 10.39 21.39
CA HIS A 206 4.23 11.60 20.67
C HIS A 206 5.32 12.13 19.73
N VAL A 207 6.61 11.93 20.08
CA VAL A 207 7.73 12.39 19.26
C VAL A 207 7.75 11.65 17.92
N TRP A 208 7.53 10.34 17.93
CA TRP A 208 7.48 9.54 16.70
C TRP A 208 6.30 9.90 15.81
N ALA A 209 5.13 10.21 16.38
CA ALA A 209 4.00 10.72 15.63
C ALA A 209 4.32 12.07 14.96
N LEU A 210 4.90 13.01 15.70
CA LEU A 210 5.30 14.32 15.18
C LEU A 210 6.36 14.21 14.07
N LEU A 211 7.40 13.41 14.27
CA LEU A 211 8.44 13.18 13.26
C LEU A 211 7.87 12.54 11.99
N THR A 212 6.99 11.54 12.14
CA THR A 212 6.30 10.93 11.00
C THR A 212 5.42 11.95 10.28
N GLY A 213 4.70 12.80 11.02
CA GLY A 213 3.87 13.86 10.47
C GLY A 213 4.68 14.89 9.66
N LEU A 214 5.84 15.29 10.16
CA LEU A 214 6.76 16.18 9.44
C LEU A 214 7.32 15.55 8.16
N VAL A 215 7.68 14.26 8.21
CA VAL A 215 8.11 13.51 7.03
C VAL A 215 6.99 13.42 6.00
N TYR A 216 5.75 13.24 6.42
CA TYR A 216 4.60 13.20 5.52
C TYR A 216 4.31 14.55 4.86
N LEU A 217 4.38 15.64 5.61
CA LEU A 217 4.23 17.00 5.05
C LEU A 217 5.35 17.28 4.03
N GLY A 218 6.61 17.05 4.43
CA GLY A 218 7.76 17.25 3.54
C GLY A 218 7.73 16.35 2.32
N GLY A 219 7.38 15.07 2.50
CA GLY A 219 7.23 14.08 1.44
C GLY A 219 6.11 14.43 0.47
N GLY A 220 4.95 14.86 0.98
CA GLY A 220 3.82 15.33 0.17
C GLY A 220 4.19 16.54 -0.69
N VAL A 221 4.79 17.57 -0.08
CA VAL A 221 5.28 18.76 -0.82
C VAL A 221 6.33 18.37 -1.86
N ALA A 222 7.29 17.52 -1.50
CA ALA A 222 8.31 17.02 -2.41
C ALA A 222 7.68 16.26 -3.59
N MET A 223 6.66 15.44 -3.35
CA MET A 223 5.91 14.70 -4.37
C MET A 223 5.11 15.59 -5.32
N LEU A 224 4.68 16.79 -4.92
CA LEU A 224 4.06 17.75 -5.83
C LEU A 224 5.09 18.35 -6.81
N THR A 225 6.35 18.46 -6.40
CA THR A 225 7.44 18.91 -7.26
C THR A 225 8.04 17.77 -8.09
N ARG A 226 8.24 17.98 -9.39
CA ARG A 226 8.82 16.94 -10.27
C ARG A 226 10.23 16.50 -9.82
N ARG A 227 11.04 17.45 -9.33
CA ARG A 227 12.44 17.24 -8.97
C ARG A 227 12.61 16.32 -7.76
N TYR A 228 11.80 16.51 -6.72
CA TYR A 228 11.99 15.83 -5.43
C TYR A 228 10.99 14.68 -5.19
N CYS A 229 10.11 14.40 -6.15
CA CYS A 229 9.06 13.40 -5.95
C CYS A 229 9.59 12.01 -5.59
N ARG A 230 10.65 11.54 -6.28
CA ARG A 230 11.21 10.21 -6.02
C ARG A 230 11.77 10.13 -4.60
N ASP A 231 12.55 11.13 -4.20
CA ASP A 231 13.21 11.16 -2.89
C ASP A 231 12.16 11.26 -1.77
N GLY A 232 11.17 12.15 -1.92
CA GLY A 232 10.07 12.30 -0.97
C GLY A 232 9.26 11.01 -0.80
N ALA A 233 8.85 10.39 -1.91
CA ALA A 233 8.11 9.13 -1.88
C ALA A 233 8.95 7.97 -1.30
N THR A 234 10.26 7.94 -1.58
CA THR A 234 11.17 6.93 -1.03
C THR A 234 11.36 7.11 0.48
N ALA A 235 11.51 8.34 0.97
CA ALA A 235 11.62 8.64 2.39
C ALA A 235 10.36 8.24 3.17
N VAL A 236 9.17 8.56 2.64
CA VAL A 236 7.89 8.13 3.22
C VAL A 236 7.77 6.61 3.21
N GLY A 237 8.10 5.96 2.09
CA GLY A 237 8.11 4.50 1.98
C GLY A 237 9.06 3.83 2.98
N LEU A 238 10.21 4.45 3.25
CA LEU A 238 11.17 3.99 4.25
C LEU A 238 10.56 4.07 5.65
N VAL A 239 10.01 5.22 6.03
CA VAL A 239 9.35 5.40 7.33
C VAL A 239 8.23 4.38 7.51
N MET A 240 7.36 4.20 6.51
CA MET A 240 6.28 3.21 6.59
C MET A 240 6.79 1.78 6.71
N THR A 241 7.84 1.41 5.99
CA THR A 241 8.47 0.10 6.12
C THR A 241 9.07 -0.10 7.52
N LEU A 242 9.74 0.92 8.07
CA LEU A 242 10.30 0.88 9.42
C LEU A 242 9.20 0.77 10.48
N LEU A 243 8.09 1.50 10.33
CA LEU A 243 6.93 1.40 11.21
C LEU A 243 6.31 0.00 11.16
N THR A 244 6.17 -0.61 9.98
CA THR A 244 5.73 -2.01 9.87
C THR A 244 6.63 -2.94 10.69
N LEU A 245 7.95 -2.82 10.54
CA LEU A 245 8.91 -3.75 11.15
C LEU A 245 9.12 -3.53 12.66
N PHE A 246 9.19 -2.27 13.10
CA PHE A 246 9.64 -1.91 14.45
C PHE A 246 8.52 -1.44 15.37
N LEU A 247 7.34 -1.11 14.84
CA LEU A 247 6.18 -0.77 15.65
C LEU A 247 5.08 -1.83 15.53
N TYR A 248 4.57 -2.05 14.33
CA TYR A 248 3.38 -2.90 14.15
C TYR A 248 3.65 -4.39 14.26
N LEU A 249 4.80 -4.87 13.77
CA LEU A 249 5.16 -6.27 13.93
C LEU A 249 5.36 -6.65 15.43
N PRO A 250 6.07 -5.87 16.26
CA PRO A 250 6.06 -6.09 17.71
C PRO A 250 4.67 -6.04 18.35
N ILE A 251 3.80 -5.09 17.94
CA ILE A 251 2.40 -5.04 18.43
C ILE A 251 1.68 -6.36 18.13
N LEU A 252 1.82 -6.90 16.92
CA LEU A 252 1.23 -8.18 16.54
C LEU A 252 1.82 -9.34 17.35
N LEU A 253 3.15 -9.39 17.52
CA LEU A 253 3.81 -10.47 18.26
C LEU A 253 3.45 -10.50 19.75
N MET A 254 3.16 -9.33 20.34
CA MET A 254 2.70 -9.20 21.72
C MET A 254 1.19 -9.37 21.88
N ALA A 255 0.42 -9.41 20.78
CA ALA A 255 -1.03 -9.51 20.83
C ALA A 255 -1.48 -10.90 21.31
N SER A 256 -2.31 -10.91 22.35
CA SER A 256 -2.92 -12.13 22.88
C SER A 256 -4.42 -12.15 22.61
N GLY A 257 -4.94 -13.26 22.09
CA GLY A 257 -6.35 -13.44 21.79
C GLY A 257 -6.74 -13.07 20.36
N ALA A 258 -7.75 -13.76 19.82
CA ALA A 258 -8.09 -13.68 18.40
C ALA A 258 -8.41 -12.26 17.89
N PRO A 259 -9.16 -11.40 18.60
CA PRO A 259 -9.44 -10.03 18.12
C PRO A 259 -8.18 -9.14 18.05
N ALA A 260 -7.34 -9.18 19.09
CA ALA A 260 -6.12 -8.37 19.15
C ALA A 260 -5.08 -8.80 18.10
N VAL A 261 -4.96 -10.11 17.87
CA VAL A 261 -4.08 -10.66 16.82
C VAL A 261 -4.56 -10.24 15.44
N LEU A 262 -5.87 -10.29 15.17
CA LEU A 262 -6.43 -9.84 13.90
C LEU A 262 -6.19 -8.34 13.68
N GLU A 263 -6.48 -7.52 14.70
CA GLU A 263 -6.22 -6.08 14.63
C GLU A 263 -4.73 -5.79 14.37
N GLY A 264 -3.82 -6.41 15.14
CA GLY A 264 -2.37 -6.26 14.96
C GLY A 264 -1.91 -6.66 13.55
N ALA A 265 -2.45 -7.76 13.00
CA ALA A 265 -2.16 -8.20 11.65
C ALA A 265 -2.64 -7.17 10.61
N ASN A 266 -3.84 -6.62 10.78
CA ASN A 266 -4.38 -5.63 9.86
C ASN A 266 -3.53 -4.35 9.85
N TYR A 267 -3.05 -3.89 11.00
CA TYR A 267 -2.11 -2.76 11.05
C TYR A 267 -0.75 -3.05 10.39
N VAL A 268 -0.20 -4.26 10.55
CA VAL A 268 1.04 -4.67 9.86
C VAL A 268 0.84 -4.60 8.34
N TRP A 269 -0.22 -5.23 7.84
CA TRP A 269 -0.48 -5.35 6.41
C TRP A 269 -0.91 -4.03 5.78
N ASP A 270 -1.74 -3.24 6.45
CA ASP A 270 -2.14 -1.90 5.98
C ASP A 270 -0.94 -0.97 5.84
N THR A 271 -0.08 -0.92 6.86
CA THR A 271 1.10 -0.05 6.85
C THR A 271 2.08 -0.49 5.76
N LEU A 272 2.26 -1.80 5.58
CA LEU A 272 3.12 -2.33 4.52
C LEU A 272 2.54 -2.07 3.13
N LEU A 273 1.21 -2.15 2.97
CA LEU A 273 0.53 -1.87 1.72
C LEU A 273 0.70 -0.41 1.33
N PHE A 274 0.58 0.50 2.30
CA PHE A 274 0.81 1.92 2.11
C PHE A 274 2.27 2.21 1.76
N ALA A 275 3.23 1.55 2.42
CA ALA A 275 4.65 1.60 2.07
C ALA A 275 4.89 1.17 0.62
N GLY A 276 4.33 0.03 0.22
CA GLY A 276 4.38 -0.45 -1.16
C GLY A 276 3.80 0.57 -2.14
N ALA A 277 2.61 1.11 -1.83
CA ALA A 277 1.88 2.03 -2.69
C ALA A 277 2.66 3.32 -2.96
N VAL A 278 3.26 3.94 -1.93
CA VAL A 278 4.08 5.15 -2.10
C VAL A 278 5.39 4.85 -2.87
N LEU A 279 5.98 3.67 -2.66
CA LEU A 279 7.17 3.24 -3.41
C LEU A 279 6.86 2.94 -4.89
N LEU A 280 5.63 2.51 -5.21
CA LEU A 280 5.18 2.43 -6.59
C LEU A 280 5.13 3.82 -7.24
N VAL A 281 4.71 4.86 -6.51
CA VAL A 281 4.77 6.25 -6.99
C VAL A 281 6.23 6.68 -7.21
N ALA A 282 7.13 6.35 -6.29
CA ALA A 282 8.58 6.63 -6.43
C ALA A 282 9.18 5.98 -7.69
N GLY A 283 8.78 4.74 -7.99
CA GLY A 283 9.24 3.97 -9.15
C GLY A 283 8.58 4.35 -10.48
N ALA A 284 7.43 5.02 -10.46
CA ALA A 284 6.65 5.33 -11.66
C ALA A 284 7.28 6.41 -12.56
N ARG A 285 8.23 7.20 -12.03
CA ARG A 285 8.93 8.26 -12.78
C ARG A 285 10.06 7.63 -13.62
N ARG A 286 10.09 7.94 -14.92
CA ARG A 286 11.03 7.38 -15.91
C ARG A 286 12.45 7.95 -15.85
N ASP A 287 12.65 9.02 -15.09
CA ASP A 287 13.87 9.84 -15.15
C ASP A 287 15.11 9.12 -14.57
N PHE A 288 14.93 8.02 -13.81
CA PHE A 288 16.02 7.22 -13.24
C PHE A 288 15.77 5.72 -13.50
N GLY A 289 16.48 5.19 -14.49
CA GLY A 289 16.21 3.91 -15.14
C GLY A 289 16.37 2.67 -14.24
N PHE A 290 15.25 2.06 -13.86
CA PHE A 290 15.19 0.63 -13.50
C PHE A 290 14.36 -0.20 -14.50
N TYR A 291 13.34 0.39 -15.12
CA TYR A 291 12.43 -0.33 -16.02
C TYR A 291 12.96 -0.56 -17.45
N ARG A 292 14.16 -0.06 -17.80
CA ARG A 292 14.74 -0.22 -19.15
C ARG A 292 15.45 -1.56 -19.36
N VAL A 293 15.81 -2.28 -18.29
CA VAL A 293 16.68 -3.46 -18.39
C VAL A 293 15.96 -4.70 -18.93
N GLY A 294 14.65 -4.84 -18.68
CA GLY A 294 13.88 -6.00 -19.16
C GLY A 294 13.68 -6.05 -20.69
N LYS A 295 13.59 -4.89 -21.34
CA LYS A 295 13.37 -4.82 -22.80
C LYS A 295 14.67 -4.95 -23.61
N SER A 296 15.81 -4.55 -23.04
CA SER A 296 17.11 -4.61 -23.72
C SER A 296 17.70 -6.02 -23.81
N MET A 297 17.32 -6.95 -22.93
CA MET A 297 17.85 -8.32 -22.96
C MET A 297 17.11 -9.23 -23.97
N MET A 298 15.83 -8.98 -24.26
CA MET A 298 15.08 -9.76 -25.26
C MET A 298 15.36 -9.34 -26.71
N SER A 299 15.85 -8.11 -26.96
CA SER A 299 16.22 -7.69 -28.32
C SER A 299 17.67 -8.04 -28.70
N ARG A 300 18.47 -8.56 -27.76
CA ARG A 300 19.88 -8.94 -27.99
C ARG A 300 20.09 -10.43 -28.20
N SER A 301 19.07 -11.27 -28.00
CA SER A 301 19.17 -12.73 -28.25
C SER A 301 18.50 -13.18 -29.55
N SER A 302 18.01 -12.26 -30.38
CA SER A 302 17.41 -12.54 -31.69
C SER A 302 18.27 -12.02 -32.85
N GLY A 303 19.53 -11.73 -32.59
CA GLY A 303 20.48 -11.21 -33.57
C GLY A 303 21.87 -11.76 -33.28
N ASN A 304 22.04 -13.05 -33.57
CA ASN A 304 23.28 -13.72 -33.99
C ASN A 304 22.94 -15.15 -34.38
#